data_AF-A0A6J4K2W4-F1
#
_entry.id   AF-A0A6J4K2W4-F1
#
_cell.length_a   1.000
_cell.length_b   1.000
_cell.length_c   1.000
_cell.angle_alpha   90.00
_cell.angle_beta   90.00
_cell.angle_gamma   90.00
#
_symmetry.space_group_name_H-M   'P 1'
#
loop_
_entity.id
_entity.type
_entity.pdbx_description
1 polymer ?
#
loop_
_entity_poly.entity_id
_entity_poly.type
_entity_poly.pdbx_seq_one_letter_code
_entity_poly.pdbx_strand_id
1 'polypeptide(L)'
;MLARTVNALAGISPALRRAVTRTWYQYLVGLDRDNDMLFMNYGYVDLDPSAQPTELSARDERYRYCVQLYHHVAGAVDLHGMDVLE
;
A
#
# COMPACT_ATOMS: atom_id res chain seq x y z
N MET A 1 -9.18 -11.30 -20.97
CA MET A 1 -9.53 -12.72 -20.71
C MET A 1 -8.63 -13.39 -19.66
N LEU A 2 -7.31 -13.19 -19.68
CA LEU A 2 -6.36 -13.76 -18.71
C LEU A 2 -6.66 -13.43 -17.22
N ALA A 3 -7.02 -12.19 -16.91
CA ALA A 3 -7.29 -11.80 -15.51
C ALA A 3 -8.48 -12.56 -14.89
N ARG A 4 -9.49 -12.91 -15.70
CA ARG A 4 -10.69 -13.65 -15.24
C ARG A 4 -10.37 -15.11 -14.91
N THR A 5 -9.52 -15.76 -15.70
CA THR A 5 -9.11 -17.15 -15.46
C THR A 5 -8.18 -17.25 -14.25
N VAL A 6 -7.25 -16.31 -14.07
CA VAL A 6 -6.39 -16.24 -12.87
C VAL A 6 -7.23 -16.04 -11.61
N ASN A 7 -8.22 -15.15 -11.64
CA ASN A 7 -9.07 -14.91 -10.47
C ASN A 7 -9.96 -16.12 -10.14
N ALA A 8 -10.46 -16.83 -11.15
CA ALA A 8 -11.22 -18.07 -10.97
C ALA A 8 -10.34 -19.18 -10.35
N LEU A 9 -9.11 -19.36 -10.83
CA LEU A 9 -8.11 -20.28 -10.27
C LEU A 9 -7.71 -19.92 -8.84
N ALA A 10 -7.54 -18.64 -8.54
CA ALA A 10 -7.25 -18.14 -7.19
C ALA A 10 -8.43 -18.35 -6.20
N GLY A 11 -9.66 -18.51 -6.72
CA GLY A 11 -10.85 -18.85 -5.94
C GLY A 11 -10.99 -20.33 -5.58
N ILE A 12 -10.19 -21.23 -6.19
CA ILE A 12 -10.32 -22.70 -6.00
C ILE A 12 -9.87 -23.13 -4.59
N SER A 13 -8.88 -22.44 -4.00
CA SER A 13 -8.44 -22.73 -2.63
C SER A 13 -7.94 -21.46 -1.95
N PRO A 14 -8.65 -20.95 -0.93
CA PRO A 14 -8.20 -19.82 -0.12
C PRO A 14 -6.84 -20.07 0.54
N ALA A 15 -6.53 -21.32 0.90
CA ALA A 15 -5.26 -21.69 1.51
C ALA A 15 -4.10 -21.56 0.51
N LEU A 16 -4.28 -22.04 -0.73
CA LEU A 16 -3.28 -21.90 -1.77
C LEU A 16 -3.02 -20.43 -2.12
N ARG A 17 -4.10 -19.64 -2.28
CA ARG A 17 -3.99 -18.20 -2.52
C ARG A 17 -3.18 -17.51 -1.41
N ARG A 18 -3.50 -17.79 -0.15
CA ARG A 18 -2.76 -17.24 1.01
C ARG A 18 -1.28 -17.65 0.98
N ALA A 19 -0.99 -18.91 0.68
CA ALA A 19 0.39 -19.40 0.59
C ALA A 19 1.17 -18.68 -0.52
N VAL A 20 0.61 -18.57 -1.73
CA VAL A 20 1.25 -17.89 -2.85
C VAL A 20 1.46 -16.40 -2.55
N THR A 21 0.46 -15.70 -2.05
CA THR A 21 0.59 -14.28 -1.68
C THR A 21 1.65 -14.09 -0.61
N ARG A 22 1.67 -14.92 0.44
CA ARG A 22 2.66 -14.84 1.51
C ARG A 22 4.09 -15.07 0.99
N THR A 23 4.30 -16.11 0.19
CA THR A 23 5.61 -16.41 -0.39
C THR A 23 6.09 -15.26 -1.28
N TRP A 24 5.20 -14.69 -2.09
CA TRP A 24 5.52 -13.56 -2.95
C TRP A 24 5.93 -12.32 -2.13
N TYR A 25 5.20 -12.00 -1.07
CA TYR A 25 5.55 -10.90 -0.16
C TYR A 25 6.92 -11.11 0.49
N GLN A 26 7.17 -12.31 1.04
CA GLN A 26 8.46 -12.63 1.66
C GLN A 26 9.63 -12.54 0.67
N TYR A 27 9.40 -12.97 -0.57
CA TYR A 27 10.38 -12.83 -1.63
C TYR A 27 10.70 -11.37 -1.94
N LEU A 28 9.68 -10.50 -2.09
CA LEU A 28 9.87 -9.07 -2.33
C LEU A 28 10.61 -8.38 -1.18
N VAL A 29 10.26 -8.69 0.07
CA VAL A 29 10.99 -8.18 1.24
C VAL A 29 12.44 -8.65 1.25
N GLY A 30 12.70 -9.91 0.87
CA GLY A 30 14.07 -10.44 0.77
C GLY A 30 14.92 -9.81 -0.34
N LEU A 31 14.30 -9.21 -1.36
CA LEU A 31 15.02 -8.43 -2.38
C LEU A 31 15.43 -7.04 -1.88
N ASP A 32 14.70 -6.49 -0.91
CA ASP A 32 14.98 -5.19 -0.29
C ASP A 32 16.10 -5.33 0.76
N ARG A 33 17.32 -5.53 0.28
CA ARG A 33 18.50 -5.79 1.11
C ARG A 33 18.83 -4.68 2.11
N ASP A 34 18.45 -3.45 1.79
CA ASP A 34 18.75 -2.26 2.58
C ASP A 34 17.57 -1.83 3.48
N ASN A 35 16.46 -2.59 3.50
CA ASN A 35 15.20 -2.23 4.17
C ASN A 35 14.69 -0.83 3.77
N ASP A 36 14.92 -0.46 2.52
CA ASP A 36 14.59 0.87 2.01
C ASP A 36 13.11 0.96 1.59
N MET A 37 12.47 -0.17 1.33
CA MET A 37 11.07 -0.31 0.97
C MET A 37 10.18 -0.34 2.23
N LEU A 38 10.05 0.82 2.88
CA LEU A 38 9.13 1.01 4.02
C LEU A 38 7.66 0.91 3.63
N PHE A 39 7.34 1.24 2.37
CA PHE A 39 5.98 1.23 1.85
C PHE A 39 5.88 0.33 0.62
N MET A 40 4.92 -0.59 0.63
CA MET A 40 4.55 -1.42 -0.52
C MET A 40 3.24 -0.96 -1.18
N ASN A 41 2.77 0.26 -0.84
CA ASN A 41 1.61 0.86 -1.46
C ASN A 41 1.98 1.59 -2.78
N TYR A 42 0.97 2.05 -3.50
CA TYR A 42 1.17 2.95 -4.62
C TYR A 42 1.47 4.37 -4.13
N GLY A 43 2.06 5.18 -5.01
CA GLY A 43 2.15 6.62 -4.78
C GLY A 43 0.85 7.33 -5.15
N TYR A 44 0.55 8.41 -4.45
CA TYR A 44 -0.52 9.35 -4.76
C TYR A 44 0.01 10.78 -4.69
N VAL A 45 -0.51 11.63 -5.56
CA VAL A 45 -0.31 13.08 -5.53
C VAL A 45 -1.62 13.73 -5.99
N ASP A 46 -2.05 14.76 -5.27
CA ASP A 46 -3.18 15.57 -5.71
C ASP A 46 -2.74 16.42 -6.91
N LEU A 47 -3.59 16.48 -7.93
CA LEU A 47 -3.35 17.26 -9.14
C LEU A 47 -3.92 18.68 -9.05
N ASP A 48 -4.75 18.97 -8.05
CA ASP A 48 -5.23 20.31 -7.75
C ASP A 48 -4.07 21.17 -7.19
N PRO A 49 -3.67 22.26 -7.88
CA PRO A 49 -2.60 23.14 -7.40
C PRO A 49 -2.91 23.85 -6.07
N SER A 50 -4.18 23.88 -5.66
CA SER A 50 -4.63 24.47 -4.39
C SER A 50 -4.63 23.48 -3.23
N ALA A 51 -4.44 22.19 -3.51
CA ALA A 51 -4.37 21.17 -2.47
C ALA A 51 -3.18 21.41 -1.54
N GLN A 52 -3.44 21.37 -0.24
CA GLN A 52 -2.38 21.55 0.75
C GLN A 52 -1.50 20.29 0.79
N PRO A 53 -0.17 20.43 0.62
CA PRO A 53 0.72 19.29 0.70
C PRO A 53 0.79 18.78 2.14
N THR A 54 0.85 17.45 2.29
CA THR A 54 1.19 16.84 3.59
C THR A 54 2.58 17.31 4.02
N GLU A 55 2.65 17.92 5.20
CA GLU A 55 3.91 18.28 5.85
C GLU A 55 4.61 17.00 6.31
N LEU A 56 5.88 16.85 5.92
CA LEU A 56 6.68 15.67 6.22
C LEU A 56 8.03 16.08 6.78
N SER A 57 8.63 15.20 7.58
CA SER A 57 10.00 15.37 8.01
C SER A 57 10.96 15.17 6.83
N ALA A 58 12.17 15.74 6.91
CA ALA A 58 13.19 15.57 5.87
C ALA A 58 13.53 14.09 5.59
N ARG A 59 13.38 13.20 6.58
CA ARG A 59 13.60 11.76 6.42
C ARG A 59 12.48 11.10 5.62
N ASP A 60 11.25 11.58 5.77
CA ASP A 60 10.06 10.97 5.17
C ASP A 60 9.77 11.50 3.75
N GLU A 61 10.45 12.58 3.34
CA GLU A 61 10.33 13.15 1.99
C GLU A 61 10.54 12.13 0.87
N ARG A 62 11.47 11.18 1.05
CA ARG A 62 11.72 10.11 0.07
C ARG A 62 10.50 9.21 -0.15
N TYR A 63 9.54 9.21 0.78
CA TYR A 63 8.32 8.42 0.76
C TYR A 63 7.07 9.29 0.56
N ARG A 64 7.22 10.55 0.16
CA ARG A 64 6.13 11.54 0.07
C ARG A 64 4.86 10.99 -0.59
N TYR A 65 4.98 10.40 -1.78
CA TYR A 65 3.82 9.90 -2.52
C TYR A 65 3.14 8.72 -1.83
N CYS A 66 3.90 7.85 -1.16
CA CYS A 66 3.35 6.74 -0.39
C CYS A 66 2.56 7.25 0.82
N VAL A 67 3.11 8.22 1.55
CA VAL A 67 2.44 8.82 2.72
C VAL A 67 1.21 9.61 2.29
N GLN A 68 1.29 10.35 1.19
CA GLN A 68 0.16 11.10 0.64
C GLN A 68 -1.03 10.19 0.29
N LEU A 69 -0.78 8.96 -0.20
CA LEU A 69 -1.87 8.02 -0.45
C LEU A 69 -2.59 7.64 0.84
N TYR A 70 -1.84 7.34 1.91
CA TYR A 70 -2.45 7.03 3.21
C TYR A 70 -3.19 8.24 3.78
N HIS A 71 -2.61 9.44 3.70
CA HIS A 71 -3.26 10.66 4.16
C HIS A 71 -4.58 10.93 3.43
N HIS A 72 -4.59 10.76 2.10
CA HIS A 72 -5.79 10.92 1.28
C HIS A 72 -6.90 9.94 1.67
N VAL A 73 -6.55 8.66 1.89
CA VAL A 73 -7.53 7.62 2.25
C VAL A 73 -8.00 7.76 3.69
N ALA A 74 -7.09 7.96 4.64
CA ALA A 74 -7.40 8.11 6.06
C ALA A 74 -8.19 9.39 6.34
N GLY A 75 -7.94 10.47 5.59
CA GLY A 75 -8.66 11.72 5.70
C GLY A 75 -10.08 11.72 5.13
N ALA A 76 -10.50 10.62 4.47
CA ALA A 76 -11.85 10.52 3.92
C ALA A 76 -12.95 10.44 5.01
N VAL A 77 -12.59 10.05 6.24
CA VAL A 77 -13.47 9.97 7.41
C VAL A 77 -12.72 10.40 8.67
N ASP A 78 -13.44 10.85 9.70
CA ASP A 78 -12.82 11.09 11.01
C ASP A 78 -12.55 9.75 11.70
N LEU A 79 -11.27 9.47 11.98
CA LEU A 79 -10.82 8.23 12.62
C LEU A 79 -10.78 8.33 14.15
N HIS A 80 -11.14 9.47 14.75
CA HIS A 80 -11.03 9.65 16.19
C HIS A 80 -11.90 8.66 16.96
N GLY A 81 -11.26 7.83 17.80
CA GLY A 81 -11.92 6.81 18.61
C GLY A 81 -12.35 5.56 17.84
N MET A 82 -11.95 5.41 16.58
CA MET A 82 -12.19 4.20 15.80
C MET A 82 -11.11 3.13 16.06
N ASP A 83 -11.52 1.87 16.03
CA ASP A 83 -10.61 0.72 16.00
C ASP A 83 -10.19 0.48 14.54
N VAL A 84 -8.96 0.87 14.20
CA VAL A 84 -8.41 0.80 12.83
C VAL A 84 -7.36 -0.30 12.73
N LEU A 85 -7.35 -1.01 11.60
CA LEU A 85 -6.31 -1.97 11.28
C LEU A 85 -5.05 -1.22 10.81
N GLU A 86 -3.87 -1.61 11.32
CA GLU A 86 -2.57 -1.19 10.78
C GLU A 86 -2.30 -1.76 9.38
#